data_AF-J5RIF6-F1
#
_entry.id   AF-J5RIF6-F1
#
_cell.length_a   1.000
_cell.length_b   1.000
_cell.length_c   1.000
_cell.angle_alpha   90.00
_cell.angle_beta   90.00
_cell.angle_gamma   90.00
#
_symmetry.space_group_name_H-M   'P 1'
#
loop_
_entity.id
_entity.type
_entity.pdbx_description
1 polymer ?
#
loop_
_entity_poly.entity_id
_entity_poly.type
_entity_poly.pdbx_seq_one_letter_code
_entity_poly.pdbx_strand_id
1 'polypeptide(L)'
;MLASSLLILAATVPALAQVEITKSINLRNSKLCLDNKDGNQSDGNRLQVANCDSSGDQQWNWVKVQSEGDQLYNIKLDNTDKCLAYKVPDQEHGSASGAPVVLASCNSDPKSYYVKWRWDKDWICSGVGEF
;
A
#
# COMPACT_ATOMS: atom_id res chain seq x y z
N MET A 1 -11.94 -57.92 2.01
CA MET A 1 -11.24 -56.65 2.27
C MET A 1 -11.39 -55.80 1.02
N LEU A 2 -12.31 -54.82 1.02
CA LEU A 2 -12.56 -53.94 -0.12
C LEU A 2 -11.97 -52.56 0.20
N ALA A 3 -10.86 -52.21 -0.43
CA ALA A 3 -10.26 -50.88 -0.33
C ALA A 3 -10.91 -49.97 -1.39
N SER A 4 -11.82 -49.11 -0.96
CA SER A 4 -12.47 -48.12 -1.81
C SER A 4 -11.52 -46.93 -1.98
N SER A 5 -11.02 -46.70 -3.19
CA SER A 5 -10.11 -45.61 -3.51
C SER A 5 -10.92 -44.35 -3.87
N LEU A 6 -10.79 -43.30 -3.06
CA LEU A 6 -11.33 -41.97 -3.36
C LEU A 6 -10.42 -41.27 -4.38
N LEU A 7 -10.90 -41.04 -5.61
CA LEU A 7 -10.28 -40.08 -6.52
C LEU A 7 -10.59 -38.66 -6.04
N ILE A 8 -9.56 -37.92 -5.64
CA ILE A 8 -9.66 -36.48 -5.37
C ILE A 8 -9.53 -35.77 -6.72
N LEU A 9 -10.64 -35.24 -7.27
CA LEU A 9 -10.58 -34.27 -8.36
C LEU A 9 -10.05 -32.94 -7.80
N ALA A 10 -8.82 -32.57 -8.15
CA ALA A 10 -8.33 -31.22 -7.91
C ALA A 10 -9.01 -30.27 -8.91
N ALA A 11 -10.07 -29.59 -8.48
CA ALA A 11 -10.65 -28.50 -9.26
C ALA A 11 -9.65 -27.34 -9.31
N THR A 12 -9.12 -27.03 -10.49
CA THR A 12 -8.34 -25.81 -10.71
C THR A 12 -9.29 -24.63 -10.66
N VAL A 13 -9.42 -23.99 -9.50
CA VAL A 13 -10.16 -22.74 -9.39
C VAL A 13 -9.32 -21.68 -10.12
N PRO A 14 -9.81 -21.05 -11.20
CA PRO A 14 -9.11 -19.90 -11.75
C PRO A 14 -9.04 -18.84 -10.65
N ALA A 15 -7.83 -18.39 -10.33
CA ALA A 15 -7.65 -17.24 -9.46
C ALA A 15 -8.41 -16.08 -10.10
N LEU A 16 -9.47 -15.62 -9.43
CA LEU A 16 -10.19 -14.43 -9.84
C LEU A 16 -9.16 -13.30 -9.82
N ALA A 17 -8.81 -12.79 -11.00
CA ALA A 17 -8.00 -11.59 -11.11
C ALA A 17 -8.75 -10.49 -10.36
N GLN A 18 -8.23 -10.14 -9.19
CA GLN A 18 -8.79 -9.07 -8.38
C GLN A 18 -8.59 -7.80 -9.20
N VAL A 19 -9.69 -7.08 -9.50
CA VAL A 19 -9.60 -5.80 -10.21
C VAL A 19 -8.88 -4.83 -9.29
N GLU A 20 -7.57 -4.71 -9.47
CA GLU A 20 -6.77 -3.67 -8.84
C GLU A 20 -7.18 -2.34 -9.48
N ILE A 21 -7.89 -1.52 -8.72
CA ILE A 21 -8.25 -0.18 -9.16
C ILE A 21 -6.97 0.67 -9.08
N THR A 22 -6.28 0.78 -10.21
CA THR A 22 -5.14 1.67 -10.37
C THR A 22 -5.63 3.08 -10.64
N LYS A 23 -5.25 4.03 -9.78
CA LYS A 23 -5.63 5.43 -9.96
C LYS A 23 -4.60 6.37 -9.36
N SER A 24 -4.47 7.55 -9.94
CA SER A 24 -3.75 8.65 -9.30
C SER A 24 -4.47 9.14 -8.03
N ILE A 25 -3.66 9.51 -7.05
CA ILE A 25 -4.11 10.18 -5.83
C ILE A 25 -3.94 11.68 -6.05
N ASN A 26 -5.06 12.37 -6.25
CA ASN A 26 -5.06 13.78 -6.62
C ASN A 26 -5.27 14.66 -5.39
N LEU A 27 -4.55 15.78 -5.33
CA LEU A 27 -4.88 16.83 -4.39
C LEU A 27 -6.23 17.45 -4.79
N ARG A 28 -7.17 17.49 -3.83
CA ARG A 28 -8.56 17.93 -4.06
C ARG A 28 -8.59 19.31 -4.74
N ASN A 29 -9.44 19.45 -5.77
CA ASN A 29 -9.62 20.67 -6.55
C ASN A 29 -8.34 21.20 -7.24
N SER A 30 -7.41 20.31 -7.60
CA SER A 30 -6.17 20.69 -8.31
C SER A 30 -5.88 19.77 -9.49
N LYS A 31 -4.82 20.10 -10.26
CA LYS A 31 -4.21 19.22 -11.27
C LYS A 31 -2.92 18.57 -10.76
N LEU A 32 -2.79 18.46 -9.44
CA LEU A 32 -1.62 17.90 -8.78
C LEU A 32 -1.92 16.49 -8.25
N CYS A 33 -0.92 15.62 -8.36
CA CYS A 33 -0.97 14.22 -8.01
C CYS A 33 0.17 13.87 -7.04
N LEU A 34 -0.07 12.86 -6.20
CA LEU A 34 1.00 12.21 -5.44
C LEU A 34 1.92 11.46 -6.41
N ASP A 35 3.21 11.74 -6.29
CA ASP A 35 4.22 11.38 -7.26
C ASP A 35 5.42 10.71 -6.58
N ASN A 36 5.84 9.57 -7.14
CA ASN A 36 7.11 8.96 -6.82
C ASN A 36 8.23 9.79 -7.46
N LYS A 37 8.85 10.64 -6.64
CA LYS A 37 9.84 11.62 -7.10
C LYS A 37 10.92 10.96 -7.97
N ASP A 38 11.06 11.50 -9.17
CA ASP A 38 12.06 11.11 -10.18
C ASP A 38 11.98 9.62 -10.58
N GLY A 39 10.84 8.97 -10.34
CA GLY A 39 10.65 7.54 -10.57
C GLY A 39 11.54 6.62 -9.73
N ASN A 40 12.15 7.15 -8.67
CA ASN A 40 13.11 6.39 -7.86
C ASN A 40 12.40 5.42 -6.91
N GLN A 41 12.51 4.12 -7.19
CA GLN A 41 11.86 3.07 -6.40
C GLN A 41 12.66 2.61 -5.17
N SER A 42 13.74 3.31 -4.80
CA SER A 42 14.52 2.98 -3.61
C SER A 42 13.74 3.26 -2.32
N ASP A 43 13.91 2.41 -1.31
CA ASP A 43 13.31 2.62 0.00
C ASP A 43 13.80 3.94 0.63
N GLY A 44 12.87 4.68 1.21
CA GLY A 44 13.12 6.01 1.76
C GLY A 44 13.09 7.14 0.72
N ASN A 45 12.82 6.86 -0.57
CA ASN A 45 12.59 7.93 -1.54
C ASN A 45 11.42 8.79 -1.09
N ARG A 46 11.62 10.11 -1.02
CA ARG A 46 10.55 11.02 -0.61
C ARG A 46 9.56 11.16 -1.75
N LEU A 47 8.29 11.04 -1.42
CA LEU A 47 7.23 11.35 -2.37
C LEU A 47 7.08 12.87 -2.47
N GLN A 48 6.50 13.30 -3.58
CA GLN A 48 6.24 14.71 -3.83
C GLN A 48 4.82 14.91 -4.38
N VAL A 49 4.45 16.18 -4.51
CA VAL A 49 3.24 16.58 -5.23
C VAL A 49 3.72 17.19 -6.56
N ALA A 50 3.30 16.61 -7.67
CA ALA A 50 3.68 17.04 -9.01
C ALA A 50 2.44 17.22 -9.90
N ASN A 51 2.62 17.82 -11.09
CA ASN A 51 1.54 17.87 -12.07
C ASN A 51 1.13 16.45 -12.45
N CYS A 52 -0.18 16.20 -12.50
CA CYS A 52 -0.69 14.92 -12.97
C CYS A 52 -0.32 14.72 -14.45
N ASP A 53 0.41 13.65 -14.77
CA ASP A 53 0.95 13.42 -16.12
C ASP A 53 0.69 11.99 -16.66
N SER A 54 -0.08 11.18 -15.93
CA SER A 54 -0.40 9.78 -16.25
C SER A 54 0.79 8.82 -16.28
N SER A 55 1.97 9.25 -15.79
CA SER A 55 3.11 8.36 -15.60
C SER A 55 2.80 7.26 -14.58
N GLY A 56 3.55 6.15 -14.68
CA GLY A 56 3.48 5.04 -13.72
C GLY A 56 3.86 5.46 -12.30
N ASP A 57 4.69 6.49 -12.16
CA ASP A 57 5.14 7.06 -10.88
C ASP A 57 4.02 7.78 -10.10
N GLN A 58 2.85 7.94 -10.73
CA GLN A 58 1.65 8.55 -10.14
C GLN A 58 0.46 7.59 -10.10
N GLN A 59 0.68 6.29 -10.30
CA GLN A 59 -0.36 5.27 -10.30
C GLN A 59 -0.31 4.44 -9.02
N TRP A 60 -1.42 4.39 -8.29
CA TRP A 60 -1.49 3.75 -6.98
C TRP A 60 -2.65 2.76 -6.89
N ASN A 61 -2.39 1.61 -6.29
CA ASN A 61 -3.35 0.54 -6.00
C ASN A 61 -3.65 0.49 -4.50
N TRP A 62 -4.91 0.23 -4.17
CA TRP A 62 -5.38 0.10 -2.80
C TRP A 62 -5.52 -1.38 -2.45
N VAL A 63 -4.45 -1.94 -1.90
CA VAL A 63 -4.37 -3.37 -1.61
C VAL A 63 -4.83 -3.62 -0.19
N LYS A 64 -5.95 -4.33 -0.02
CA LYS A 64 -6.43 -4.73 1.30
C LYS A 64 -5.40 -5.61 2.01
N VAL A 65 -5.09 -5.26 3.26
CA VAL A 65 -4.24 -6.06 4.13
C VAL A 65 -5.14 -6.87 5.05
N GLN A 66 -4.77 -8.13 5.29
CA GLN A 66 -5.42 -8.94 6.32
C GLN A 66 -5.01 -8.39 7.69
N SER A 67 -5.99 -7.91 8.45
CA SER A 67 -5.79 -7.38 9.80
C SER A 67 -6.95 -7.80 10.71
N GLU A 68 -6.63 -8.06 11.97
CA GLU A 68 -7.65 -8.24 13.01
C GLU A 68 -8.22 -6.87 13.38
N GLY A 69 -9.55 -6.73 13.34
CA GLY A 69 -10.23 -5.47 13.63
C GLY A 69 -10.40 -4.59 12.38
N ASP A 70 -9.64 -3.51 12.29
CA ASP A 70 -9.82 -2.51 11.24
C ASP A 70 -9.41 -3.00 9.86
N GLN A 71 -10.14 -2.55 8.83
CA GLN A 71 -9.71 -2.73 7.46
C GLN A 71 -8.52 -1.80 7.17
N LEU A 72 -7.35 -2.41 6.97
CA LEU A 72 -6.14 -1.72 6.55
C LEU A 72 -5.87 -1.91 5.06
N TYR A 73 -5.12 -0.98 4.49
CA TYR A 73 -4.69 -0.94 3.11
C TYR A 73 -3.21 -0.64 3.00
N ASN A 74 -2.56 -1.28 2.06
CA ASN A 74 -1.33 -0.82 1.47
C ASN A 74 -1.69 0.08 0.28
N ILE A 75 -1.16 1.31 0.23
CA ILE A 75 -1.25 2.15 -0.97
C ILE A 75 0.01 1.86 -1.78
N LYS A 76 -0.13 1.02 -2.80
CA LYS A 76 0.97 0.40 -3.51
C LYS A 76 1.23 1.13 -4.83
N LEU A 77 2.49 1.45 -5.12
CA LEU A 77 2.88 1.99 -6.42
C LEU A 77 2.66 0.91 -7.49
N ASP A 78 1.97 1.25 -8.57
CA ASP A 78 1.48 0.27 -9.55
C ASP A 78 2.61 -0.58 -10.14
N ASN A 79 2.35 -1.88 -10.33
CA ASN A 79 3.31 -2.87 -10.83
C ASN A 79 4.65 -3.00 -10.07
N THR A 80 4.76 -2.51 -8.84
CA THR A 80 5.97 -2.66 -8.00
C THR A 80 5.74 -3.55 -6.78
N ASP A 81 6.70 -3.66 -5.86
CA ASP A 81 6.52 -4.15 -4.49
C ASP A 81 6.52 -3.01 -3.45
N LYS A 82 6.35 -1.76 -3.92
CA LYS A 82 6.55 -0.55 -3.14
C LYS A 82 5.25 0.07 -2.67
N CYS A 83 5.26 0.59 -1.46
CA CYS A 83 4.13 1.15 -0.76
C CYS A 83 4.43 2.56 -0.23
N LEU A 84 3.37 3.38 -0.15
CA LEU A 84 3.34 4.60 0.64
C LEU A 84 3.66 4.25 2.09
N ALA A 85 4.66 4.92 2.68
CA ALA A 85 5.11 4.64 4.02
C ALA A 85 5.44 5.90 4.80
N TYR A 86 5.36 5.83 6.13
CA TYR A 86 6.12 6.73 6.99
C TYR A 86 7.48 6.13 7.29
N LYS A 87 8.55 6.90 7.11
CA LYS A 87 9.87 6.51 7.61
C LYS A 87 9.90 6.66 9.12
N VAL A 88 10.32 5.61 9.83
CA VAL A 88 10.47 5.61 11.28
C VAL A 88 11.87 6.14 11.64
N PRO A 89 12.02 7.35 12.20
CA PRO A 89 13.33 7.91 12.51
C PRO A 89 13.99 7.22 13.73
N ASP A 90 13.21 6.85 14.75
CA ASP A 90 13.74 6.45 16.06
C ASP A 90 13.51 4.97 16.41
N GLN A 91 13.25 4.10 15.41
CA GLN A 91 13.04 2.63 15.54
C GLN A 91 11.95 2.17 16.52
N GLU A 92 11.30 3.07 17.26
CA GLU A 92 10.29 2.77 18.26
C GLU A 92 8.89 3.20 17.82
N HIS A 93 8.76 4.34 17.13
CA HIS A 93 7.46 4.84 16.65
C HIS A 93 7.55 5.51 15.28
N GLY A 94 6.90 4.92 14.27
CA GLY A 94 6.83 5.45 12.90
C GLY A 94 5.89 6.64 12.69
N SER A 95 5.23 7.08 13.75
CA SER A 95 4.20 8.13 13.75
C SER A 95 4.66 9.44 14.42
N ALA A 96 5.96 9.61 14.67
CA ALA A 96 6.49 10.85 15.22
C ALA A 96 6.12 12.05 14.32
N SER A 97 5.69 13.16 14.93
CA SER A 97 5.43 14.40 14.20
C SER A 97 6.66 14.80 13.38
N GLY A 98 6.46 15.07 12.09
CA GLY A 98 7.54 15.36 11.15
C GLY A 98 8.17 14.15 10.44
N ALA A 99 7.72 12.92 10.73
CA ALA A 99 8.11 11.74 9.96
C ALA A 99 7.77 11.94 8.46
N PRO A 100 8.73 11.76 7.55
CA PRO A 100 8.47 11.97 6.13
C PRO A 100 7.65 10.81 5.55
N VAL A 101 6.74 11.15 4.64
CA VAL A 101 6.10 10.17 3.75
C VAL A 101 7.09 9.82 2.64
N VAL A 102 7.33 8.53 2.48
CA VAL A 102 8.32 7.95 1.57
C VAL A 102 7.75 6.75 0.86
N LEU A 103 8.52 6.23 -0.08
CA LEU A 103 8.33 4.92 -0.68
C LEU A 103 9.11 3.87 0.13
N ALA A 104 8.54 2.69 0.36
CA ALA A 104 9.24 1.54 0.99
C ALA A 104 8.68 0.21 0.49
N SER A 105 9.43 -0.89 0.59
CA SER A 105 8.87 -2.24 0.32
C SER A 105 7.64 -2.52 1.19
N CYS A 106 6.57 -3.05 0.59
CA CYS A 106 5.29 -3.30 1.26
C CYS A 106 5.33 -4.32 2.40
N ASN A 107 6.43 -5.09 2.50
CA ASN A 107 6.69 -6.07 3.57
C ASN A 107 7.76 -5.60 4.57
N SER A 108 8.09 -4.30 4.57
CA SER A 108 9.09 -3.73 5.48
C SER A 108 8.79 -4.01 6.95
N ASP A 109 9.84 -4.13 7.76
CA ASP A 109 9.71 -4.14 9.22
C ASP A 109 9.07 -2.82 9.68
N PRO A 110 7.98 -2.86 10.48
CA PRO A 110 7.33 -1.66 11.00
C PRO A 110 8.24 -0.75 11.84
N LYS A 111 9.40 -1.24 12.31
CA LYS A 111 10.45 -0.42 12.95
C LYS A 111 11.24 0.45 11.98
N SER A 112 11.23 0.11 10.70
CA SER A 112 11.88 0.88 9.63
C SER A 112 10.87 1.74 8.87
N TYR A 113 9.75 1.14 8.45
CA TYR A 113 8.73 1.80 7.66
C TYR A 113 7.32 1.34 8.04
N TYR A 114 6.43 2.29 8.29
CA TYR A 114 5.01 2.00 8.52
C TYR A 114 4.21 2.13 7.22
N VAL A 115 3.72 1.01 6.69
CA VAL A 115 3.12 0.92 5.33
C VAL A 115 1.60 0.72 5.32
N LYS A 116 0.97 0.55 6.49
CA LYS A 116 -0.45 0.21 6.61
C LYS A 116 -1.30 1.44 6.89
N TRP A 117 -2.37 1.62 6.13
CA TRP A 117 -3.25 2.78 6.18
C TRP A 117 -4.69 2.37 6.46
N ARG A 118 -5.37 3.11 7.34
CA ARG A 118 -6.80 3.00 7.62
C ARG A 118 -7.56 4.06 6.80
N TRP A 119 -8.78 3.72 6.38
CA TRP A 119 -9.72 4.67 5.78
C TRP A 119 -10.81 5.07 6.78
N ASP A 120 -10.85 6.33 7.20
CA ASP A 120 -11.82 6.87 8.16
C ASP A 120 -12.99 7.57 7.47
N LYS A 121 -13.59 6.87 6.49
CA LYS A 121 -14.76 7.28 5.65
C LYS A 121 -14.51 8.46 4.71
N ASP A 122 -13.80 9.50 5.17
CA ASP A 122 -13.50 10.72 4.40
C ASP A 122 -12.01 10.97 4.20
N TRP A 123 -11.15 10.30 4.98
CA TRP A 123 -9.70 10.55 5.02
C TRP A 123 -8.92 9.24 5.13
N ILE A 124 -7.68 9.28 4.65
CA ILE A 124 -6.71 8.22 4.89
C ILE A 124 -5.80 8.62 6.06
N CYS A 125 -5.67 7.71 7.02
CA CYS A 125 -4.79 7.85 8.18
C CYS A 125 -3.85 6.64 8.19
N SER A 126 -2.59 6.79 8.60
CA SER A 126 -1.85 5.58 8.99
C SER A 126 -2.48 5.03 10.25
N GLY A 127 -2.82 3.74 10.28
CA GLY A 127 -3.45 3.12 11.44
C GLY A 127 -2.46 3.03 12.59
N VAL A 128 -2.40 4.04 13.46
CA VAL A 128 -1.64 4.01 14.72
C VAL A 128 -2.56 4.41 15.86
N GLY A 129 -3.29 3.43 16.40
CA GLY A 129 -3.93 3.51 17.71
C GLY A 129 -5.15 4.43 17.83
N GLU A 130 -6.04 4.07 18.74
CA GLU A 130 -7.25 4.80 19.13
C GLU A 130 -6.88 6.19 19.69
N PHE A 131 -7.62 7.21 19.27
CA PHE A 131 -7.56 8.57 19.83
C PHE A 131 -8.15 8.62 21.24
#